data_AF-A0A139NGV0-F1
#
_entry.id   AF-A0A139NGV0-F1
#
_cell.length_a   1.000
_cell.length_b   1.000
_cell.length_c   1.000
_cell.angle_alpha   90.00
_cell.angle_beta   90.00
_cell.angle_gamma   90.00
#
_symmetry.space_group_name_H-M   'P 1'
#
loop_
_entity.id
_entity.type
_entity.pdbx_description
1 polymer ?
#
loop_
_entity_poly.entity_id
_entity_poly.type
_entity_poly.pdbx_seq_one_letter_code
_entity_poly.pdbx_strand_id
1 'polypeptide(L)'
;MSVSELIDEGLQKIPDSYYEKKNRLIKFPTYGDSGRIAQKLQLIAEVHEEYDELLPEDELLTLDILESVMNFSLLEKGPKTEEIFEDVFLQAQKKKTFLLNDLLVIHYYFLEIHRNKYIDEKLLGQLERKLLVQEISSEEVYDILLITTLMDIATIHMLKDDYKPILQFVNRVLQIADEAQLHTYKPIATTMKAKYFNHYEHNMEKAEQYYDEAMAFAKLLGDDVLAQGIKQEKADDGL
;
A
#
# COMPACT_ATOMS: atom_id res chain seq x y z
N MET A 1 -37.89 -25.10 9.31
CA MET A 1 -37.77 -23.87 8.50
C MET A 1 -37.86 -22.65 9.39
N SER A 2 -36.72 -22.38 10.02
CA SER A 2 -36.41 -21.12 10.69
C SER A 2 -36.04 -20.06 9.64
N VAL A 3 -36.25 -18.78 9.95
CA VAL A 3 -35.72 -17.66 9.15
C VAL A 3 -34.20 -17.76 8.98
N SER A 4 -33.50 -18.36 9.96
CA SER A 4 -32.06 -18.63 9.87
C SER A 4 -31.69 -19.71 8.85
N GLU A 5 -32.56 -20.69 8.58
CA GLU A 5 -32.32 -21.72 7.56
C GLU A 5 -32.53 -21.16 6.14
N LEU A 6 -33.48 -20.23 5.99
CA LEU A 6 -33.75 -19.53 4.72
C LEU A 6 -32.67 -18.49 4.33
N ILE A 7 -31.95 -17.93 5.30
CA ILE A 7 -30.84 -17.00 5.05
C ILE A 7 -29.59 -17.78 4.60
N ASP A 8 -29.38 -18.98 5.13
CA ASP A 8 -28.21 -19.81 4.84
C ASP A 8 -28.32 -20.52 3.46
N GLU A 9 -29.54 -20.83 3.01
CA GLU A 9 -29.78 -21.45 1.69
C GLU A 9 -29.61 -20.48 0.49
N GLY A 10 -29.51 -19.17 0.74
CA GLY A 10 -29.44 -18.12 -0.29
C GLY A 10 -28.11 -17.38 -0.43
N LEU A 11 -27.15 -17.61 0.49
CA LEU A 11 -25.81 -17.02 0.40
C LEU A 11 -24.91 -17.99 -0.34
N GLN A 12 -24.66 -17.70 -1.62
CA GLN A 12 -23.62 -18.38 -2.39
C GLN A 12 -22.29 -18.16 -1.68
N LYS A 13 -21.79 -19.22 -1.02
CA LYS A 13 -20.56 -19.14 -0.24
C LYS A 13 -19.39 -18.95 -1.20
N ILE A 14 -18.68 -17.83 -1.07
CA ILE A 14 -17.47 -17.54 -1.85
C ILE A 14 -16.41 -18.62 -1.55
N PRO A 15 -15.79 -19.23 -2.56
CA PRO A 15 -14.80 -20.28 -2.35
C PRO A 15 -13.55 -19.78 -1.59
N ASP A 16 -13.00 -20.60 -0.69
CA ASP A 16 -11.76 -20.25 0.05
C ASP A 16 -10.57 -19.98 -0.90
N SER A 17 -10.56 -20.64 -2.08
CA SER A 17 -9.57 -20.43 -3.13
C SER A 17 -9.54 -19.00 -3.67
N TYR A 18 -10.68 -18.29 -3.67
CA TYR A 18 -10.71 -16.86 -4.00
C TYR A 18 -9.89 -16.05 -2.98
N TYR A 19 -10.14 -16.27 -1.69
CA TYR A 19 -9.44 -15.55 -0.62
C TYR A 19 -7.94 -15.86 -0.61
N GLU A 20 -7.52 -17.07 -0.96
CA GLU A 20 -6.11 -17.41 -1.18
C GLU A 20 -5.48 -16.57 -2.31
N LYS A 21 -6.17 -16.44 -3.45
CA LYS A 21 -5.71 -15.61 -4.58
C LYS A 21 -5.69 -14.12 -4.21
N LYS A 22 -6.74 -13.58 -3.59
CA LYS A 22 -6.81 -12.20 -3.06
C LYS A 22 -5.67 -11.91 -2.08
N ASN A 23 -5.41 -12.81 -1.14
CA ASN A 23 -4.30 -12.68 -0.20
C ASN A 23 -2.96 -12.62 -0.94
N ARG A 24 -2.75 -13.45 -1.95
CA ARG A 24 -1.53 -13.42 -2.76
C ARG A 24 -1.36 -12.10 -3.53
N LEU A 25 -2.45 -11.53 -4.04
CA LEU A 25 -2.45 -10.24 -4.73
C LEU A 25 -1.99 -9.10 -3.81
N ILE A 26 -2.37 -9.11 -2.54
CA ILE A 26 -2.05 -8.01 -1.62
C ILE A 26 -0.72 -8.25 -0.90
N LYS A 27 -0.46 -9.47 -0.43
CA LYS A 27 0.71 -9.77 0.41
C LYS A 27 2.05 -9.71 -0.31
N PHE A 28 2.07 -9.93 -1.62
CA PHE A 28 3.33 -10.01 -2.37
C PHE A 28 3.73 -8.63 -2.91
N PRO A 29 4.78 -7.97 -2.43
CA PRO A 29 5.15 -6.64 -2.90
C PRO A 29 5.79 -6.67 -4.30
N THR A 30 5.51 -5.65 -5.11
CA THR A 30 6.05 -5.52 -6.48
C THR A 30 7.33 -4.70 -6.54
N TYR A 31 7.52 -3.73 -5.63
CA TYR A 31 8.65 -2.78 -5.65
C TYR A 31 8.85 -2.07 -7.00
N GLY A 32 7.76 -1.87 -7.75
CA GLY A 32 7.82 -1.31 -9.11
C GLY A 32 8.39 -2.27 -10.18
N ASP A 33 8.72 -3.52 -9.83
CA ASP A 33 9.19 -4.50 -10.80
C ASP A 33 8.08 -4.90 -11.78
N SER A 34 8.30 -4.57 -13.06
CA SER A 34 7.33 -4.83 -14.13
C SER A 34 6.95 -6.31 -14.28
N GLY A 35 7.87 -7.24 -13.99
CA GLY A 35 7.62 -8.68 -14.02
C GLY A 35 6.65 -9.12 -12.92
N ARG A 36 6.87 -8.64 -11.69
CA ARG A 36 5.96 -8.88 -10.54
C ARG A 36 4.59 -8.24 -10.75
N ILE A 37 4.54 -7.04 -11.33
CA ILE A 37 3.27 -6.37 -11.68
C ILE A 37 2.49 -7.20 -12.72
N ALA A 38 3.15 -7.65 -13.79
CA ALA A 38 2.53 -8.47 -14.82
C ALA A 38 1.97 -9.80 -14.27
N GLN A 39 2.69 -10.44 -13.33
CA GLN A 39 2.19 -11.64 -12.65
C GLN A 39 0.92 -11.38 -11.83
N LYS A 40 0.82 -10.22 -11.16
CA LYS A 40 -0.40 -9.84 -10.43
C LYS A 40 -1.57 -9.54 -11.37
N LEU A 41 -1.34 -8.83 -12.47
CA LEU A 41 -2.37 -8.58 -13.48
C LEU A 41 -2.90 -9.89 -14.06
N GLN A 42 -2.03 -10.85 -14.35
CA GLN A 42 -2.45 -12.19 -14.77
C GLN A 42 -3.31 -12.87 -13.71
N LEU A 43 -2.88 -12.84 -12.44
CA LEU A 43 -3.66 -13.43 -11.35
C LEU A 43 -5.03 -12.77 -11.17
N ILE A 44 -5.14 -11.45 -11.38
CA ILE A 44 -6.43 -10.73 -11.37
C ILE A 44 -7.32 -11.23 -12.51
N ALA A 45 -6.80 -11.35 -13.73
CA ALA A 45 -7.55 -11.89 -14.87
C ALA A 45 -8.06 -13.31 -14.60
N GLU A 46 -7.23 -14.18 -14.04
CA GLU A 46 -7.63 -15.54 -13.62
C GLU A 46 -8.73 -15.51 -12.54
N VAL A 47 -8.70 -14.54 -11.63
CA VAL A 47 -9.75 -14.39 -10.60
C VAL A 47 -11.07 -13.96 -11.25
N HIS A 48 -11.05 -13.02 -12.19
CA HIS A 48 -12.26 -12.59 -12.90
C HIS A 48 -12.89 -13.75 -13.68
N GLU A 49 -12.08 -14.52 -14.41
CA GLU A 49 -12.54 -15.69 -15.16
C GLU A 49 -13.18 -16.76 -14.28
N GLU A 50 -12.67 -16.96 -13.06
CA GLU A 50 -13.11 -18.04 -12.16
C GLU A 50 -14.25 -17.62 -11.21
N TYR A 51 -14.32 -16.35 -10.77
CA TYR A 51 -15.13 -15.96 -9.61
C TYR A 51 -16.12 -14.81 -9.83
N ASP A 52 -16.11 -14.08 -10.95
CA ASP A 52 -16.94 -12.86 -11.10
C ASP A 52 -18.43 -13.08 -10.81
N GLU A 53 -19.01 -14.17 -11.31
CA GLU A 53 -20.43 -14.50 -11.09
C GLU A 53 -20.76 -14.89 -9.64
N LEU A 54 -19.73 -15.13 -8.81
CA LEU A 54 -19.82 -15.57 -7.43
C LEU A 54 -19.57 -14.45 -6.43
N LEU A 55 -18.93 -13.35 -6.86
CA LEU A 55 -18.46 -12.30 -5.97
C LEU A 55 -19.54 -11.23 -5.72
N PRO A 56 -19.68 -10.75 -4.48
CA PRO A 56 -20.48 -9.58 -4.19
C PRO A 56 -19.81 -8.32 -4.76
N GLU A 57 -20.60 -7.27 -4.94
CA GLU A 57 -20.15 -5.98 -5.48
C GLU A 57 -18.92 -5.40 -4.76
N ASP A 58 -18.83 -5.55 -3.44
CA ASP A 58 -17.70 -5.03 -2.65
C ASP A 58 -16.38 -5.77 -2.95
N GLU A 59 -16.44 -7.08 -3.25
CA GLU A 59 -15.26 -7.86 -3.63
C GLU A 59 -14.87 -7.62 -5.09
N LEU A 60 -15.85 -7.43 -5.99
CA LEU A 60 -15.58 -6.99 -7.36
C LEU A 60 -14.89 -5.61 -7.36
N LEU A 61 -15.36 -4.68 -6.54
CA LEU A 61 -14.72 -3.38 -6.34
C LEU A 61 -13.29 -3.50 -5.82
N THR A 62 -13.02 -4.45 -4.90
CA THR A 62 -11.65 -4.73 -4.46
C THR A 62 -10.75 -5.10 -5.64
N LEU A 63 -11.22 -5.97 -6.53
CA LEU A 63 -10.46 -6.40 -7.72
C LEU A 63 -10.25 -5.26 -8.70
N ASP A 64 -11.29 -4.47 -8.99
CA ASP A 64 -11.21 -3.32 -9.90
C ASP A 64 -10.18 -2.28 -9.44
N ILE A 65 -10.14 -1.98 -8.13
CA ILE A 65 -9.15 -1.06 -7.57
C ILE A 65 -7.76 -1.68 -7.63
N LEU A 66 -7.58 -2.96 -7.27
CA LEU A 66 -6.29 -3.64 -7.37
C LEU A 66 -5.75 -3.67 -8.80
N GLU A 67 -6.60 -3.94 -9.79
CA GLU A 67 -6.23 -3.91 -11.19
C GLU A 67 -5.82 -2.50 -11.62
N SER A 68 -6.60 -1.50 -11.22
CA SER A 68 -6.30 -0.09 -11.49
C SER A 68 -4.96 0.34 -10.89
N VAL A 69 -4.66 -0.07 -9.66
CA VAL A 69 -3.37 0.16 -8.99
C VAL A 69 -2.23 -0.50 -9.79
N MET A 70 -2.39 -1.75 -10.23
CA MET A 70 -1.36 -2.45 -11.01
C MET A 70 -1.13 -1.80 -12.37
N ASN A 71 -2.21 -1.48 -13.09
CA ASN A 71 -2.17 -0.82 -14.39
C ASN A 71 -1.53 0.58 -14.27
N PHE A 72 -1.89 1.35 -13.26
CA PHE A 72 -1.28 2.66 -12.99
C PHE A 72 0.21 2.50 -12.68
N SER A 73 0.59 1.52 -11.86
CA SER A 73 2.01 1.26 -11.52
C SER A 73 2.85 0.88 -12.74
N LEU A 74 2.26 0.23 -13.75
CA LEU A 74 2.95 -0.17 -14.97
C LEU A 74 3.01 0.96 -16.01
N LEU A 75 1.92 1.68 -16.20
CA LEU A 75 1.77 2.70 -17.25
C LEU A 75 2.13 4.11 -16.79
N GLU A 76 2.30 4.29 -15.48
CA GLU A 76 2.45 5.58 -14.79
C GLU A 76 1.33 6.59 -15.12
N LYS A 77 0.16 6.08 -15.50
CA LYS A 77 -1.02 6.85 -15.88
C LYS A 77 -2.28 5.99 -15.74
N GLY A 78 -3.37 6.62 -15.32
CA GLY A 78 -4.69 6.04 -15.25
C GLY A 78 -5.79 7.12 -15.22
N PRO A 79 -7.06 6.72 -15.20
CA PRO A 79 -8.17 7.62 -14.93
C PRO A 79 -8.08 8.19 -13.51
N LYS A 80 -8.73 9.33 -13.26
CA LYS A 80 -8.71 9.94 -11.92
C LYS A 80 -9.52 9.13 -10.93
N THR A 81 -9.14 9.19 -9.67
CA THR A 81 -9.88 8.54 -8.58
C THR A 81 -11.34 8.99 -8.54
N GLU A 82 -11.59 10.28 -8.72
CA GLU A 82 -12.93 10.87 -8.75
C GLU A 82 -13.73 10.53 -10.01
N GLU A 83 -13.11 9.94 -11.04
CA GLU A 83 -13.82 9.52 -12.26
C GLU A 83 -14.33 8.08 -12.18
N ILE A 84 -13.56 7.18 -11.56
CA ILE A 84 -13.86 5.74 -11.56
C ILE A 84 -14.23 5.17 -10.19
N PHE A 85 -13.85 5.85 -9.09
CA PHE A 85 -14.08 5.39 -7.72
C PHE A 85 -14.70 6.49 -6.84
N GLU A 86 -15.48 7.41 -7.42
CA GLU A 86 -16.02 8.58 -6.76
C GLU A 86 -16.75 8.24 -5.45
N ASP A 87 -17.68 7.28 -5.50
CA ASP A 87 -18.54 6.95 -4.35
C ASP A 87 -17.74 6.42 -3.16
N VAL A 88 -16.87 5.42 -3.39
CA VAL A 88 -16.04 4.84 -2.34
C VAL A 88 -15.02 5.87 -1.81
N PHE A 89 -14.45 6.69 -2.68
CA PHE A 89 -13.51 7.74 -2.27
C PHE A 89 -14.19 8.82 -1.40
N LEU A 90 -15.37 9.31 -1.80
CA LEU A 90 -16.15 10.28 -1.02
C LEU A 90 -16.61 9.71 0.32
N GLN A 91 -16.90 8.40 0.38
CA GLN A 91 -17.23 7.72 1.64
C GLN A 91 -16.01 7.60 2.55
N ALA A 92 -14.85 7.18 2.02
CA ALA A 92 -13.60 7.10 2.76
C ALA A 92 -13.26 8.46 3.41
N GLN A 93 -13.42 9.57 2.66
CA GLN A 93 -13.21 10.93 3.18
C GLN A 93 -14.10 11.30 4.39
N LYS A 94 -15.23 10.62 4.60
CA LYS A 94 -16.15 10.88 5.73
C LYS A 94 -15.90 9.94 6.92
N LYS A 95 -15.32 8.76 6.69
CA LYS A 95 -15.07 7.75 7.70
C LYS A 95 -13.95 8.13 8.68
N LYS A 96 -14.02 7.57 9.89
CA LYS A 96 -12.95 7.65 10.90
C LYS A 96 -12.12 6.36 10.94
N THR A 97 -12.78 5.23 10.78
CA THR A 97 -12.16 3.90 10.65
C THR A 97 -12.32 3.46 9.20
N PHE A 98 -11.22 3.09 8.58
CA PHE A 98 -11.20 2.63 7.20
C PHE A 98 -11.48 1.13 7.12
N LEU A 99 -12.12 0.73 6.04
CA LEU A 99 -12.22 -0.65 5.57
C LEU A 99 -11.15 -0.88 4.50
N LEU A 100 -11.03 -2.13 4.04
CA LEU A 100 -10.07 -2.52 3.01
C LEU A 100 -10.18 -1.67 1.74
N ASN A 101 -11.40 -1.54 1.19
CA ASN A 101 -11.65 -0.74 -0.02
C ASN A 101 -11.43 0.77 0.19
N ASP A 102 -11.62 1.28 1.42
CA ASP A 102 -11.27 2.67 1.73
C ASP A 102 -9.76 2.90 1.63
N LEU A 103 -8.94 1.97 2.17
CA LEU A 103 -7.48 2.05 2.06
C LEU A 103 -7.00 1.88 0.61
N LEU A 104 -7.60 0.95 -0.15
CA LEU A 104 -7.27 0.73 -1.56
C LEU A 104 -7.54 1.97 -2.41
N VAL A 105 -8.70 2.61 -2.27
CA VAL A 105 -9.01 3.81 -3.07
C VAL A 105 -8.13 5.00 -2.65
N ILE A 106 -7.79 5.12 -1.36
CA ILE A 106 -6.85 6.14 -0.90
C ILE A 106 -5.44 5.89 -1.45
N HIS A 107 -5.00 4.63 -1.49
CA HIS A 107 -3.74 4.24 -2.13
C HIS A 107 -3.71 4.63 -3.61
N TYR A 108 -4.77 4.29 -4.36
CA TYR A 108 -4.91 4.69 -5.78
C TYR A 108 -4.85 6.22 -5.96
N TYR A 109 -5.52 6.97 -5.09
CA TYR A 109 -5.46 8.43 -5.08
C TYR A 109 -4.04 8.97 -4.83
N PHE A 110 -3.26 8.33 -3.96
CA PHE A 110 -1.88 8.74 -3.73
C PHE A 110 -0.95 8.42 -4.91
N LEU A 111 -1.16 7.31 -5.62
CA LEU A 111 -0.47 7.05 -6.88
C LEU A 111 -0.76 8.12 -7.94
N GLU A 112 -2.02 8.57 -8.02
CA GLU A 112 -2.41 9.68 -8.88
C GLU A 112 -1.63 10.96 -8.51
N ILE A 113 -1.55 11.28 -7.21
CA ILE A 113 -0.80 12.44 -6.71
C ILE A 113 0.68 12.35 -7.07
N HIS A 114 1.33 11.19 -6.99
CA HIS A 114 2.75 11.04 -7.33
C HIS A 114 3.08 11.56 -8.74
N ARG A 115 2.11 11.52 -9.67
CA ARG A 115 2.29 11.89 -11.08
C ARG A 115 1.65 13.22 -11.46
N ASN A 116 0.75 13.75 -10.63
CA ASN A 116 0.07 15.02 -10.87
C ASN A 116 0.76 16.19 -10.13
N LYS A 117 0.77 17.36 -10.77
CA LYS A 117 1.31 18.59 -10.15
C LYS A 117 0.36 19.25 -9.15
N TYR A 118 -0.90 18.83 -9.13
CA TYR A 118 -1.93 19.42 -8.28
C TYR A 118 -2.24 18.47 -7.13
N ILE A 119 -2.09 18.99 -5.91
CA ILE A 119 -2.38 18.29 -4.66
C ILE A 119 -3.37 19.14 -3.90
N ASP A 120 -4.51 18.55 -3.50
CA ASP A 120 -5.37 19.18 -2.50
C ASP A 120 -4.74 18.98 -1.13
N GLU A 121 -3.93 19.96 -0.70
CA GLU A 121 -3.22 19.95 0.60
C GLU A 121 -4.17 19.78 1.79
N LYS A 122 -5.42 20.28 1.68
CA LYS A 122 -6.40 20.16 2.76
C LYS A 122 -6.89 18.73 2.86
N LEU A 123 -7.20 18.09 1.74
CA LEU A 123 -7.60 16.69 1.68
C LEU A 123 -6.44 15.77 2.12
N LEU A 124 -5.24 16.00 1.60
CA LEU A 124 -4.04 15.25 1.99
C LEU A 124 -3.83 15.29 3.51
N GLY A 125 -3.80 16.50 4.11
CA GLY A 125 -3.64 16.63 5.56
C GLY A 125 -4.79 16.01 6.37
N GLN A 126 -6.01 15.93 5.82
CA GLN A 126 -7.10 15.19 6.46
C GLN A 126 -6.88 13.68 6.44
N LEU A 127 -6.43 13.12 5.31
CA LEU A 127 -6.14 11.70 5.16
C LEU A 127 -4.94 11.30 6.03
N GLU A 128 -3.87 12.08 6.06
CA GLU A 128 -2.70 11.87 6.93
C GLU A 128 -3.09 11.66 8.40
N ARG A 129 -3.88 12.60 8.95
CA ARG A 129 -4.31 12.53 10.35
C ARG A 129 -5.17 11.30 10.63
N LYS A 130 -5.99 10.87 9.66
CA LYS A 130 -6.83 9.68 9.80
C LYS A 130 -6.03 8.40 9.71
N LEU A 131 -5.08 8.31 8.78
CA LEU A 131 -4.24 7.12 8.57
C LEU A 131 -3.35 6.85 9.78
N LEU A 132 -2.75 7.90 10.37
CA LEU A 132 -1.90 7.76 11.56
C LEU A 132 -2.61 7.17 12.78
N VAL A 133 -3.94 7.32 12.87
CA VAL A 133 -4.74 6.84 14.00
C VAL A 133 -5.53 5.56 13.71
N GLN A 134 -5.37 4.95 12.53
CA GLN A 134 -5.97 3.64 12.28
C GLN A 134 -5.36 2.58 13.20
N GLU A 135 -6.21 1.72 13.75
CA GLU A 135 -5.79 0.61 14.60
C GLU A 135 -5.20 -0.53 13.74
N ILE A 136 -4.34 -1.33 14.37
CA ILE A 136 -3.83 -2.56 13.78
C ILE A 136 -4.97 -3.59 13.81
N SER A 137 -5.18 -4.27 12.70
CA SER A 137 -6.26 -5.22 12.49
C SER A 137 -5.85 -6.64 12.89
N SER A 138 -6.83 -7.52 13.06
CA SER A 138 -6.57 -8.97 13.07
C SER A 138 -6.36 -9.53 11.66
N GLU A 139 -6.75 -8.77 10.63
CA GLU A 139 -6.60 -9.14 9.23
C GLU A 139 -5.30 -8.57 8.66
N GLU A 140 -4.32 -9.45 8.47
CA GLU A 140 -2.99 -9.10 7.94
C GLU A 140 -3.04 -8.27 6.65
N VAL A 141 -4.02 -8.56 5.77
CA VAL A 141 -4.23 -7.87 4.50
C VAL A 141 -4.52 -6.38 4.69
N TYR A 142 -5.30 -6.05 5.73
CA TYR A 142 -5.61 -4.67 6.08
C TYR A 142 -4.35 -3.93 6.56
N ASP A 143 -3.56 -4.55 7.43
CA ASP A 143 -2.33 -3.94 7.95
C ASP A 143 -1.29 -3.70 6.87
N ILE A 144 -1.21 -4.60 5.88
CA ILE A 144 -0.37 -4.43 4.70
C ILE A 144 -0.79 -3.20 3.88
N LEU A 145 -2.09 -3.02 3.66
CA LEU A 145 -2.58 -1.84 2.94
C LEU A 145 -2.34 -0.58 3.76
N LEU A 146 -2.58 -0.60 5.07
CA LEU A 146 -2.31 0.54 5.94
C LEU A 146 -0.83 0.95 5.90
N ILE A 147 0.09 -0.02 5.98
CA ILE A 147 1.52 0.20 5.80
C ILE A 147 1.80 0.83 4.43
N THR A 148 1.24 0.28 3.36
CA THR A 148 1.45 0.77 2.00
C THR A 148 0.99 2.22 1.87
N THR A 149 -0.22 2.52 2.32
CA THR A 149 -0.80 3.87 2.27
C THR A 149 -0.02 4.89 3.12
N LEU A 150 0.54 4.48 4.27
CA LEU A 150 1.43 5.34 5.07
C LEU A 150 2.76 5.62 4.36
N MET A 151 3.32 4.63 3.67
CA MET A 151 4.53 4.80 2.85
C MET A 151 4.28 5.70 1.63
N ASP A 152 3.09 5.65 1.02
CA ASP A 152 2.74 6.56 -0.07
C ASP A 152 2.74 8.02 0.37
N ILE A 153 2.23 8.31 1.57
CA ILE A 153 2.28 9.66 2.16
C ILE A 153 3.72 10.10 2.36
N ALA A 154 4.55 9.24 2.95
CA ALA A 154 5.97 9.53 3.11
C ALA A 154 6.61 9.84 1.74
N THR A 155 6.24 9.09 0.71
CA THR A 155 6.68 9.31 -0.68
C THR A 155 6.22 10.64 -1.25
N ILE A 156 4.95 11.02 -1.05
CA ILE A 156 4.41 12.33 -1.47
C ILE A 156 5.22 13.48 -0.84
N HIS A 157 5.52 13.38 0.45
CA HIS A 157 6.34 14.37 1.15
C HIS A 157 7.77 14.43 0.60
N MET A 158 8.41 13.29 0.34
CA MET A 158 9.75 13.24 -0.28
C MET A 158 9.75 13.86 -1.69
N LEU A 159 8.71 13.61 -2.50
CA LEU A 159 8.55 14.22 -3.83
C LEU A 159 8.38 15.75 -3.78
N LYS A 160 7.94 16.29 -2.64
CA LYS A 160 7.82 17.72 -2.37
C LYS A 160 9.06 18.32 -1.72
N ASP A 161 10.15 17.55 -1.58
CA ASP A 161 11.34 17.88 -0.79
C ASP A 161 11.04 18.24 0.68
N ASP A 162 9.91 17.76 1.21
CA ASP A 162 9.48 18.00 2.59
C ASP A 162 9.73 16.76 3.45
N TYR A 163 11.00 16.54 3.81
CA TYR A 163 11.40 15.32 4.52
C TYR A 163 10.99 15.31 6.00
N LYS A 164 10.69 16.46 6.61
CA LYS A 164 10.41 16.54 8.05
C LYS A 164 9.24 15.66 8.50
N PRO A 165 8.06 15.66 7.83
CA PRO A 165 6.91 14.92 8.30
C PRO A 165 7.06 13.41 8.13
N ILE A 166 7.96 12.94 7.26
CA ILE A 166 8.02 11.51 6.89
C ILE A 166 8.32 10.61 8.10
N LEU A 167 9.06 11.12 9.09
CA LEU A 167 9.45 10.33 10.26
C LEU A 167 8.25 9.78 11.04
N GLN A 168 7.14 10.52 11.14
CA GLN A 168 5.96 10.06 11.88
C GLN A 168 5.27 8.87 11.17
N PHE A 169 5.20 8.92 9.83
CA PHE A 169 4.61 7.86 9.02
C PHE A 169 5.52 6.63 9.01
N VAL A 170 6.83 6.82 8.86
CA VAL A 170 7.84 5.76 8.92
C VAL A 170 7.84 5.06 10.28
N ASN A 171 7.80 5.81 11.38
CA ASN A 171 7.71 5.22 12.72
C ASN A 171 6.41 4.43 12.91
N ARG A 172 5.29 4.91 12.35
CA ARG A 172 4.02 4.18 12.39
C ARG A 172 4.09 2.89 11.58
N VAL A 173 4.69 2.91 10.38
CA VAL A 173 4.93 1.71 9.56
C VAL A 173 5.79 0.69 10.32
N LEU A 174 6.90 1.12 10.91
CA LEU A 174 7.78 0.23 11.68
C LEU A 174 7.06 -0.38 12.89
N GLN A 175 6.24 0.40 13.59
CA GLN A 175 5.41 -0.11 14.69
C GLN A 175 4.43 -1.19 14.21
N ILE A 176 3.67 -0.93 13.14
CA ILE A 176 2.72 -1.91 12.59
C ILE A 176 3.48 -3.16 12.13
N ALA A 177 4.63 -2.99 11.47
CA ALA A 177 5.46 -4.10 11.01
C ALA A 177 5.92 -5.00 12.17
N ASP A 178 6.33 -4.41 13.30
CA ASP A 178 6.75 -5.17 14.48
C ASP A 178 5.56 -5.85 15.19
N GLU A 179 4.45 -5.16 15.37
CA GLU A 179 3.27 -5.67 16.09
C GLU A 179 2.53 -6.75 15.28
N ALA A 180 2.36 -6.55 13.97
CA ALA A 180 1.70 -7.49 13.05
C ALA A 180 2.66 -8.53 12.42
N GLN A 181 3.94 -8.53 12.81
CA GLN A 181 4.98 -9.42 12.26
C GLN A 181 5.20 -9.29 10.74
N LEU A 182 4.91 -8.13 10.16
CA LEU A 182 5.06 -7.80 8.75
C LEU A 182 6.48 -7.30 8.42
N HIS A 183 7.48 -8.11 8.76
CA HIS A 183 8.91 -7.73 8.66
C HIS A 183 9.38 -7.39 7.25
N THR A 184 8.67 -7.83 6.21
CA THR A 184 8.96 -7.56 4.80
C THR A 184 8.94 -6.08 4.41
N TYR A 185 8.28 -5.23 5.22
CA TYR A 185 8.19 -3.79 4.97
C TYR A 185 9.26 -2.97 5.69
N LYS A 186 9.97 -3.57 6.66
CA LYS A 186 11.02 -2.88 7.42
C LYS A 186 12.16 -2.33 6.55
N PRO A 187 12.67 -3.03 5.51
CA PRO A 187 13.75 -2.48 4.68
C PRO A 187 13.38 -1.14 4.04
N ILE A 188 12.18 -1.01 3.46
CA ILE A 188 11.73 0.22 2.79
C ILE A 188 11.50 1.33 3.82
N ALA A 189 10.83 1.03 4.93
CA ALA A 189 10.60 2.01 5.99
C ALA A 189 11.92 2.53 6.58
N THR A 190 12.91 1.64 6.80
CA THR A 190 14.24 2.03 7.27
C THR A 190 15.00 2.87 6.22
N THR A 191 14.82 2.58 4.93
CA THR A 191 15.38 3.40 3.84
C THR A 191 14.80 4.82 3.85
N MET A 192 13.47 4.97 4.01
CA MET A 192 12.83 6.27 4.18
C MET A 192 13.33 7.01 5.43
N LYS A 193 13.63 6.27 6.51
CA LYS A 193 14.25 6.83 7.71
C LYS A 193 15.66 7.35 7.45
N ALA A 194 16.45 6.65 6.63
CA ALA A 194 17.77 7.12 6.19
C ALA A 194 17.65 8.44 5.43
N LYS A 195 16.70 8.53 4.49
CA LYS A 195 16.39 9.77 3.74
C LYS A 195 16.02 10.93 4.65
N TYR A 196 15.22 10.70 5.70
CA TYR A 196 14.95 11.72 6.73
C TYR A 196 16.24 12.26 7.36
N PHE A 197 17.14 11.37 7.79
CA PHE A 197 18.39 11.81 8.43
C PHE A 197 19.33 12.51 7.47
N ASN A 198 19.36 12.12 6.19
CA ASN A 198 20.19 12.76 5.18
C ASN A 198 19.68 14.16 4.82
N HIS A 199 18.40 14.25 4.44
CA HIS A 199 17.84 15.45 3.81
C HIS A 199 17.28 16.47 4.81
N TYR A 200 16.81 16.05 5.98
CA TYR A 200 16.25 16.96 7.00
C TYR A 200 17.20 17.24 8.17
N GLU A 201 17.72 16.18 8.83
CA GLU A 201 18.63 16.35 9.98
C GLU A 201 20.08 16.63 9.57
N HIS A 202 20.41 16.47 8.28
CA HIS A 202 21.77 16.59 7.75
C HIS A 202 22.81 15.75 8.51
N ASN A 203 22.40 14.56 8.95
CA ASN A 203 23.22 13.62 9.70
C ASN A 203 23.60 12.42 8.81
N MET A 204 24.66 12.61 8.03
CA MET A 204 25.16 11.60 7.07
C MET A 204 25.54 10.28 7.75
N GLU A 205 26.15 10.32 8.95
CA GLU A 205 26.53 9.11 9.69
C GLU A 205 25.31 8.26 10.05
N LYS A 206 24.24 8.89 10.56
CA LYS A 206 22.98 8.17 10.85
C LYS A 206 22.29 7.69 9.58
N ALA A 207 22.30 8.50 8.52
CA ALA A 207 21.72 8.10 7.24
C ALA A 207 22.42 6.85 6.69
N GLU A 208 23.76 6.83 6.71
CA GLU A 208 24.55 5.68 6.31
C GLU A 208 24.23 4.43 7.13
N GLN A 209 24.15 4.56 8.47
CA GLN A 209 23.77 3.46 9.35
C GLN A 209 22.40 2.87 8.99
N TYR A 210 21.39 3.71 8.74
CA TYR A 210 20.06 3.23 8.38
C TYR A 210 20.00 2.63 6.97
N TYR A 211 20.75 3.16 6.00
CA TYR A 211 20.88 2.51 4.69
C TYR A 211 21.50 1.12 4.80
N ASP A 212 22.58 0.98 5.60
CA ASP A 212 23.25 -0.30 5.81
C ASP A 212 22.34 -1.29 6.54
N GLU A 213 21.58 -0.83 7.54
CA GLU A 213 20.56 -1.62 8.24
C GLU A 213 19.45 -2.10 7.27
N ALA A 214 18.92 -1.21 6.43
CA ALA A 214 17.90 -1.53 5.44
C ALA A 214 18.37 -2.60 4.44
N MET A 215 19.60 -2.46 3.93
CA MET A 215 20.22 -3.47 3.05
C MET A 215 20.43 -4.81 3.76
N ALA A 216 20.84 -4.79 5.04
CA ALA A 216 21.00 -6.01 5.83
C ALA A 216 19.67 -6.72 6.04
N PHE A 217 18.58 -5.99 6.32
CA PHE A 217 17.24 -6.57 6.41
C PHE A 217 16.76 -7.18 5.09
N ALA A 218 16.92 -6.48 3.97
CA ALA A 218 16.53 -7.01 2.66
C ALA A 218 17.26 -8.33 2.35
N LYS A 219 18.57 -8.39 2.62
CA LYS A 219 19.36 -9.63 2.47
C LYS A 219 18.93 -10.74 3.40
N LEU A 220 18.60 -10.42 4.66
CA LEU A 220 18.09 -11.41 5.62
C LEU A 220 16.78 -12.06 5.15
N LEU A 221 15.94 -11.29 4.48
CA LEU A 221 14.69 -11.76 3.85
C LEU A 221 14.91 -12.49 2.52
N GLY A 222 16.15 -12.53 2.02
CA GLY A 222 16.48 -13.12 0.73
C GLY A 222 15.99 -12.31 -0.48
N ASP A 223 15.66 -11.02 -0.31
CA ASP A 223 15.25 -10.15 -1.42
C ASP A 223 16.44 -9.32 -1.93
N ASP A 224 17.23 -9.95 -2.79
CA ASP A 224 18.40 -9.32 -3.43
C ASP A 224 18.00 -8.16 -4.35
N VAL A 225 16.81 -8.21 -4.96
CA VAL A 225 16.31 -7.12 -5.83
C VAL A 225 16.12 -5.86 -5.00
N LEU A 226 15.46 -5.98 -3.86
CA LEU A 226 15.27 -4.89 -2.92
C LEU A 226 16.60 -4.38 -2.36
N ALA A 227 17.51 -5.28 -1.98
CA ALA A 227 18.82 -4.88 -1.45
C ALA A 227 19.65 -4.07 -2.46
N GLN A 228 19.60 -4.42 -3.75
CA GLN A 228 20.27 -3.64 -4.80
C GLN A 228 19.57 -2.30 -5.05
N GLY A 229 18.23 -2.25 -5.01
CA GLY A 229 17.47 -1.00 -5.09
C GLY A 229 17.88 -0.01 -3.99
N ILE A 230 17.93 -0.46 -2.74
CA ILE A 230 18.35 0.35 -1.59
C ILE A 230 19.80 0.85 -1.75
N LYS A 231 20.69 -0.01 -2.27
CA LYS A 231 22.08 0.38 -2.54
C LYS A 231 22.17 1.50 -3.59
N GLN A 232 21.34 1.45 -4.63
CA GLN A 232 21.27 2.49 -5.64
C GLN A 232 20.74 3.79 -5.02
N GLU A 233 19.66 3.72 -4.24
CA GLU A 233 19.10 4.89 -3.54
C GLU A 233 20.12 5.56 -2.60
N LYS A 234 20.94 4.78 -1.88
CA LYS A 234 22.04 5.30 -1.04
C LYS A 234 23.02 6.13 -1.88
N ALA A 235 23.43 5.60 -3.04
CA ALA A 235 24.37 6.26 -3.93
C ALA A 235 23.79 7.54 -4.56
N ASP A 236 22.51 7.51 -4.93
CA ASP A 236 21.80 8.67 -5.49
C ASP A 236 21.67 9.82 -4.47
N ASP A 237 21.62 9.46 -3.18
CA ASP A 237 21.63 10.38 -2.04
C ASP A 237 23.04 10.89 -1.66
N GLY A 238 24.09 10.46 -2.39
CA GLY A 238 25.47 10.89 -2.20
C GLY A 238 26.22 10.18 -1.06
N LEU A 239 25.77 8.99 -0.65
CA LEU A 239 26.34 8.17 0.43
C LEU A 239 26.93 6.85 -0.07
#